data_AF-A0A8J8FVT1-F1
#
_entry.id   AF-A0A8J8FVT1-F1
#
_cell.length_a   1.000
_cell.length_b   1.000
_cell.length_c   1.000
_cell.angle_alpha   90.00
_cell.angle_beta   90.00
_cell.angle_gamma   90.00
#
_symmetry.space_group_name_H-M   'P 1'
#
loop_
_entity.id
_entity.type
_entity.pdbx_description
1 polymer ?
#
loop_
_entity_poly.entity_id
_entity_poly.type
_entity_poly.pdbx_seq_one_letter_code
_entity_poly.pdbx_strand_id
1 'polypeptide(L)'
;MTKKTTLDSVAGGGLLDRRVFLKKGITFTVATLATDTLLAETEIQRQPWMSEPGEPFSNYGQPSPHERQTIRWTMGNSMAPGNGVSWTPLQDLEGTITPNGLHFERHHNGVPQIDPIKHQLLIHGAVNKPLVFDMEVLLRYPMTSCLCFIECGGNSNAAWREHPIQTAAGNFHGMASCSEWTGIPLSVLLNESKVKGRAKWLIAEGADASVMNISIPLEKALDDCILAIYQNGERIRPENGYPLRLIVPGWEGVTHVKWLRRLHLSNQPTMARNETSKYTELLPSGKSRQFTFVMEAKSLITNPSYGHKLDKKGLYQISGLAWSGRGKIVKVEVSADGGKTWAEATLQ
;
A
#
# COMPACT_ATOMS: atom_id res chain seq x y z
N MET A 1 -19.23 7.46 -49.40
CA MET A 1 -19.74 7.42 -48.01
C MET A 1 -18.84 6.53 -47.17
N THR A 2 -17.80 7.10 -46.57
CA THR A 2 -16.89 6.38 -45.67
C THR A 2 -17.63 6.03 -44.38
N LYS A 3 -17.80 4.72 -44.11
CA LYS A 3 -18.28 4.22 -42.81
C LYS A 3 -17.39 4.80 -41.72
N LYS A 4 -17.89 5.80 -40.98
CA LYS A 4 -17.29 6.24 -39.73
C LYS A 4 -17.33 5.02 -38.81
N THR A 5 -16.19 4.36 -38.62
CA THR A 5 -16.05 3.29 -37.63
C THR A 5 -16.25 3.95 -36.28
N THR A 6 -17.49 3.95 -35.78
CA THR A 6 -17.82 4.37 -34.42
C THR A 6 -16.98 3.51 -33.50
N LEU A 7 -16.01 4.13 -32.82
CA LEU A 7 -15.35 3.50 -31.69
C LEU A 7 -16.47 3.10 -30.71
N ASP A 8 -16.53 1.83 -30.32
CA ASP A 8 -17.57 1.28 -29.45
C ASP A 8 -17.51 2.02 -28.09
N SER A 9 -18.27 3.12 -27.98
CA SER A 9 -18.38 3.94 -26.77
C SER A 9 -19.19 3.16 -25.75
N VAL A 10 -18.62 2.97 -24.56
CA VAL A 10 -19.26 2.22 -23.46
C VAL A 10 -19.92 3.13 -22.44
N ALA A 11 -19.49 4.39 -22.38
CA ALA A 11 -20.08 5.46 -21.58
C ALA A 11 -19.79 6.81 -22.25
N GLY A 12 -20.35 7.88 -21.69
CA GLY A 12 -20.10 9.27 -22.05
C GLY A 12 -18.66 9.71 -21.77
N GLY A 13 -18.31 10.92 -22.19
CA GLY A 13 -16.97 11.48 -22.00
C GLY A 13 -15.87 10.80 -22.84
N GLY A 14 -16.23 9.97 -23.82
CA GLY A 14 -15.28 9.32 -24.72
C GLY A 14 -14.69 8.01 -24.19
N LEU A 15 -15.34 7.37 -23.21
CA LEU A 15 -14.94 6.05 -22.72
C LEU A 15 -15.21 4.95 -23.75
N LEU A 16 -14.18 4.15 -24.02
CA LEU A 16 -14.20 3.10 -25.02
C LEU A 16 -13.97 1.73 -24.37
N ASP A 17 -14.57 0.68 -24.95
CA ASP A 17 -14.29 -0.70 -24.52
C ASP A 17 -12.81 -1.05 -24.80
N ARG A 18 -12.14 -1.73 -23.85
CA ARG A 18 -10.76 -2.20 -24.03
C ARG A 18 -10.57 -3.06 -25.31
N ARG A 19 -11.61 -3.79 -25.72
CA ARG A 19 -11.63 -4.65 -26.91
C ARG A 19 -11.45 -3.85 -28.18
N VAL A 20 -11.63 -2.53 -28.17
CA VAL A 20 -11.26 -1.65 -29.28
C VAL A 20 -9.78 -1.82 -29.63
N PHE A 21 -8.89 -2.02 -28.65
CA PHE A 21 -7.46 -2.25 -28.90
C PHE A 21 -7.20 -3.61 -29.54
N LEU A 22 -7.84 -4.68 -29.02
CA LEU A 22 -7.71 -6.04 -29.56
C LEU A 22 -8.28 -6.17 -30.97
N LYS A 23 -9.44 -5.54 -31.23
CA LYS A 23 -10.06 -5.51 -32.57
C LYS A 23 -9.24 -4.71 -33.58
N LYS A 24 -8.55 -3.65 -33.14
CA LYS A 24 -7.76 -2.76 -34.00
C LYS A 24 -6.28 -3.10 -34.11
N GLY A 25 -5.72 -3.92 -33.23
CA GLY A 25 -4.37 -4.49 -33.38
C GLY A 25 -4.22 -5.30 -34.67
N ILE A 26 -5.32 -5.85 -35.18
CA ILE A 26 -5.40 -6.52 -36.50
C ILE A 26 -5.49 -5.50 -37.65
N THR A 27 -5.99 -4.28 -37.41
CA THR A 27 -6.18 -3.25 -38.46
C THR A 27 -5.01 -2.28 -38.58
N PHE A 28 -4.21 -2.09 -37.53
CA PHE A 28 -3.01 -1.25 -37.60
C PHE A 28 -1.86 -1.89 -38.40
N THR A 29 -1.87 -3.20 -38.61
CA THR A 29 -0.87 -3.90 -39.43
C THR A 29 -1.17 -3.84 -40.94
N VAL A 30 -2.37 -3.42 -41.35
CA VAL A 30 -2.84 -3.55 -42.75
C VAL A 30 -3.02 -2.20 -43.47
N ALA A 31 -2.75 -1.08 -42.80
CA ALA A 31 -2.86 0.26 -43.40
C ALA A 31 -1.49 0.89 -43.79
N THR A 32 -0.52 0.07 -44.21
CA THR A 32 0.76 0.51 -44.80
C THR A 32 1.04 -0.12 -46.17
N LEU A 33 0.01 -0.57 -46.88
CA LEU A 33 0.16 -0.97 -48.29
C LEU A 33 -0.46 0.11 -49.19
N ALA A 34 0.39 0.68 -50.04
CA ALA A 34 0.13 1.63 -51.12
C ALA A 34 0.16 3.13 -50.76
N THR A 35 1.32 3.61 -50.33
CA THR A 35 1.88 4.89 -50.82
C THR A 35 3.38 4.69 -50.96
N ASP A 36 3.93 5.00 -52.14
CA ASP A 36 5.36 4.99 -52.45
C ASP A 36 6.17 5.73 -51.37
N THR A 37 6.61 5.01 -50.34
CA THR A 37 7.58 5.51 -49.38
C THR A 37 8.94 5.20 -49.94
N LEU A 38 9.61 6.26 -50.41
CA LEU A 38 11.06 6.40 -50.35
C LEU A 38 11.59 5.60 -49.17
N LEU A 39 12.41 4.59 -49.46
CA LEU A 39 13.21 3.89 -48.47
C LEU A 39 14.16 4.94 -47.88
N ALA A 40 13.70 5.66 -46.85
CA ALA A 40 14.59 6.36 -45.98
C ALA A 40 15.44 5.27 -45.31
N GLU A 41 16.67 5.08 -45.80
CA GLU A 41 17.75 4.50 -45.01
C GLU A 41 17.98 5.46 -43.83
N THR A 42 17.12 5.38 -42.81
CA THR A 42 17.38 6.03 -41.53
C THR A 42 18.46 5.22 -40.85
N GLU A 43 19.71 5.57 -41.12
CA GLU A 43 20.86 5.09 -40.38
C GLU A 43 20.61 5.40 -38.89
N ILE A 44 20.36 4.37 -38.09
CA ILE A 44 20.10 4.54 -36.66
C ILE A 44 21.37 5.11 -36.03
N GLN A 45 21.30 6.37 -35.57
CA GLN A 45 22.43 7.04 -34.94
C GLN A 45 22.89 6.22 -33.72
N ARG A 46 24.09 5.63 -33.81
CA ARG A 46 24.68 4.84 -32.74
C ARG A 46 24.88 5.72 -31.51
N GLN A 47 24.35 5.25 -30.39
CA GLN A 47 24.47 5.92 -29.10
C GLN A 47 25.67 5.34 -28.33
N PRO A 48 26.29 6.09 -27.39
CA PRO A 48 27.49 5.63 -26.68
C PRO A 48 27.33 4.27 -25.99
N TRP A 49 26.16 4.01 -25.41
CA TRP A 49 25.82 2.73 -24.76
C TRP A 49 25.71 1.53 -25.72
N MET A 50 25.83 1.76 -27.03
CA MET A 50 25.88 0.71 -28.05
C MET A 50 27.32 0.32 -28.44
N SER A 51 28.33 1.08 -27.99
CA SER A 51 29.73 0.90 -28.37
C SER A 51 30.70 0.79 -27.20
N GLU A 52 30.28 1.17 -25.99
CA GLU A 52 31.12 1.18 -24.79
C GLU A 52 30.53 0.23 -23.73
N PRO A 53 31.36 -0.58 -23.03
CA PRO A 53 30.91 -1.33 -21.86
C PRO A 53 30.34 -0.42 -20.77
N GLY A 54 29.25 -0.84 -20.13
CA GLY A 54 28.66 -0.13 -18.99
C GLY A 54 29.41 -0.35 -17.67
N GLU A 55 28.81 0.15 -16.58
CA GLU A 55 29.34 -0.02 -15.22
C GLU A 55 29.41 -1.50 -14.78
N PRO A 56 30.36 -1.87 -13.89
CA PRO A 56 30.43 -3.21 -13.30
C PRO A 56 29.18 -3.60 -12.48
N PHE A 57 29.06 -4.90 -12.16
CA PHE A 57 27.98 -5.41 -11.31
C PHE A 57 27.96 -4.78 -9.91
N SER A 58 26.76 -4.61 -9.34
CA SER A 58 26.57 -4.12 -7.97
C SER A 58 25.97 -5.19 -7.05
N ASN A 59 26.27 -5.08 -5.74
CA ASN A 59 25.78 -6.03 -4.73
C ASN A 59 24.29 -5.84 -4.37
N TYR A 60 23.73 -4.66 -4.64
CA TYR A 60 22.32 -4.36 -4.42
C TYR A 60 21.85 -3.30 -5.42
N GLY A 61 20.80 -3.62 -6.18
CA GLY A 61 20.30 -2.76 -7.25
C GLY A 61 19.70 -1.44 -6.74
N GLN A 62 19.77 -0.41 -7.57
CA GLN A 62 19.07 0.87 -7.37
C GLN A 62 18.28 1.20 -8.64
N PRO A 63 17.19 1.99 -8.54
CA PRO A 63 16.50 2.51 -9.71
C PRO A 63 17.45 3.26 -10.65
N SER A 64 17.13 3.24 -11.94
CA SER A 64 17.86 4.00 -12.96
C SER A 64 17.95 5.49 -12.56
N PRO A 65 19.08 6.17 -12.86
CA PRO A 65 19.19 7.62 -12.73
C PRO A 65 18.11 8.41 -13.49
N HIS A 66 17.44 7.80 -14.46
CA HIS A 66 16.33 8.41 -15.21
C HIS A 66 14.98 8.34 -14.47
N GLU A 67 14.91 7.63 -13.34
CA GLU A 67 13.71 7.47 -12.50
C GLU A 67 13.85 8.18 -11.14
N ARG A 68 14.73 9.19 -11.03
CA ARG A 68 15.04 9.89 -9.77
C ARG A 68 13.84 10.62 -9.15
N GLN A 69 12.81 10.93 -9.94
CA GLN A 69 11.57 11.56 -9.50
C GLN A 69 10.62 10.59 -8.78
N THR A 70 10.78 9.28 -8.97
CA THR A 70 9.90 8.27 -8.41
C THR A 70 10.33 7.95 -6.98
N ILE A 71 9.96 8.85 -6.06
CA ILE A 71 10.35 8.81 -4.66
C ILE A 71 9.13 9.01 -3.75
N ARG A 72 9.27 8.64 -2.47
CA ARG A 72 8.30 9.02 -1.44
C ARG A 72 8.23 10.54 -1.33
N TRP A 73 7.03 11.10 -1.29
CA TRP A 73 6.86 12.47 -0.79
C TRP A 73 6.82 12.43 0.74
N THR A 74 7.46 13.36 1.46
CA THR A 74 7.60 13.29 2.93
C THR A 74 7.16 14.58 3.60
N MET A 75 6.60 14.46 4.81
CA MET A 75 6.24 15.59 5.66
C MET A 75 6.52 15.24 7.12
N GLY A 76 7.45 15.98 7.74
CA GLY A 76 7.74 15.91 9.17
C GLY A 76 6.95 16.94 9.97
N ASN A 77 6.72 16.66 11.25
CA ASN A 77 6.19 17.63 12.20
C ASN A 77 7.36 18.36 12.87
N SER A 78 7.56 19.64 12.53
CA SER A 78 8.63 20.47 13.10
C SER A 78 8.53 20.63 14.63
N MET A 79 7.33 20.49 15.20
CA MET A 79 7.09 20.59 16.65
C MET A 79 7.25 19.26 17.39
N ALA A 80 7.40 18.14 16.68
CA ALA A 80 7.55 16.82 17.26
C ALA A 80 8.57 16.00 16.47
N PRO A 81 9.87 16.11 16.79
CA PRO A 81 10.93 15.39 16.09
C PRO A 81 10.63 13.89 15.97
N GLY A 82 10.84 13.35 14.76
CA GLY A 82 10.54 11.96 14.44
C GLY A 82 9.05 11.65 14.19
N ASN A 83 8.13 12.59 14.44
CA ASN A 83 6.76 12.46 13.99
C ASN A 83 6.65 12.90 12.53
N GLY A 84 6.16 12.02 11.66
CA GLY A 84 6.04 12.34 10.24
C GLY A 84 5.28 11.29 9.46
N VAL A 85 5.06 11.59 8.20
CA VAL A 85 4.40 10.74 7.23
C VAL A 85 5.07 10.88 5.86
N SER A 86 5.03 9.82 5.07
CA SER A 86 5.35 9.86 3.65
C SER A 86 4.20 9.29 2.83
N TRP A 87 4.23 9.56 1.54
CA TRP A 87 3.26 9.08 0.57
C TRP A 87 3.98 8.32 -0.52
N THR A 88 3.46 7.14 -0.84
CA THR A 88 3.85 6.37 -2.02
C THR A 88 3.45 7.13 -3.28
N PRO A 89 4.35 7.25 -4.28
CA PRO A 89 4.06 7.93 -5.54
C PRO A 89 3.18 7.05 -6.44
N LEU A 90 1.94 6.79 -6.05
CA LEU A 90 1.05 5.82 -6.71
C LEU A 90 0.84 6.09 -8.21
N GLN A 91 0.93 7.34 -8.66
CA GLN A 91 0.84 7.70 -10.08
C GLN A 91 2.03 7.26 -10.93
N ASP A 92 3.20 7.02 -10.30
CA ASP A 92 4.45 6.64 -10.95
C ASP A 92 4.68 5.11 -10.88
N LEU A 93 3.73 4.36 -10.30
CA LEU A 93 3.80 2.92 -10.10
C LEU A 93 2.77 2.20 -10.97
N GLU A 94 3.12 0.96 -11.34
CA GLU A 94 2.25 0.04 -12.08
C GLU A 94 2.06 -1.27 -11.29
N GLY A 95 0.99 -1.99 -11.60
CA GLY A 95 0.61 -3.21 -10.89
C GLY A 95 0.16 -2.93 -9.44
N THR A 96 0.27 -3.93 -8.57
CA THR A 96 -0.23 -3.84 -7.18
C THR A 96 0.86 -3.86 -6.12
N ILE A 97 2.08 -4.34 -6.41
CA ILE A 97 3.16 -4.41 -5.42
C ILE A 97 3.89 -3.07 -5.34
N THR A 98 3.89 -2.47 -4.15
CA THR A 98 4.70 -1.28 -3.87
C THR A 98 6.15 -1.71 -3.57
N PRO A 99 7.16 -1.20 -4.30
CA PRO A 99 8.57 -1.45 -3.98
C PRO A 99 8.90 -1.07 -2.54
N ASN A 100 9.76 -1.85 -1.87
CA ASN A 100 10.06 -1.65 -0.44
C ASN A 100 10.54 -0.24 -0.11
N GLY A 101 11.39 0.35 -0.96
CA GLY A 101 11.89 1.73 -0.81
C GLY A 101 10.85 2.82 -1.08
N LEU A 102 9.66 2.46 -1.58
CA LEU A 102 8.55 3.39 -1.87
C LEU A 102 7.30 3.12 -1.02
N HIS A 103 7.31 2.06 -0.20
CA HIS A 103 6.24 1.79 0.77
C HIS A 103 6.10 2.98 1.73
N PHE A 104 4.92 3.55 1.87
CA PHE A 104 4.72 4.77 2.65
C PHE A 104 5.11 4.58 4.12
N GLU A 105 5.50 5.67 4.76
CA GLU A 105 5.97 5.68 6.14
C GLU A 105 5.03 6.49 7.02
N ARG A 106 4.75 6.00 8.23
CA ARG A 106 4.20 6.82 9.31
C ARG A 106 4.99 6.51 10.57
N HIS A 107 5.62 7.53 11.14
CA HIS A 107 6.35 7.43 12.40
C HIS A 107 5.79 8.41 13.43
N HIS A 108 5.74 7.98 14.68
CA HIS A 108 5.36 8.85 15.80
C HIS A 108 6.56 9.36 16.59
N ASN A 109 7.72 8.68 16.48
CA ASN A 109 8.96 9.04 17.14
C ASN A 109 10.22 8.52 16.38
N GLY A 110 10.22 8.67 15.06
CA GLY A 110 11.35 8.31 14.19
C GLY A 110 11.46 6.82 13.89
N VAL A 111 12.58 6.43 13.30
CA VAL A 111 12.90 5.05 12.92
C VAL A 111 14.03 4.54 13.82
N PRO A 112 13.76 3.65 14.79
CA PRO A 112 14.80 3.05 15.60
C PRO A 112 15.66 2.07 14.78
N GLN A 113 16.96 2.06 15.06
CA GLN A 113 17.90 1.05 14.55
C GLN A 113 17.97 -0.09 15.56
N ILE A 114 17.12 -1.11 15.37
CA ILE A 114 17.02 -2.25 16.29
C ILE A 114 18.00 -3.34 15.87
N ASP A 115 18.90 -3.70 16.79
CA ASP A 115 19.74 -4.88 16.69
C ASP A 115 18.86 -6.15 16.84
N PRO A 116 18.76 -7.01 15.82
CA PRO A 116 17.90 -8.19 15.86
C PRO A 116 18.34 -9.21 16.90
N ILE A 117 19.62 -9.24 17.29
CA ILE A 117 20.16 -10.15 18.30
C ILE A 117 19.65 -9.78 19.70
N LYS A 118 19.43 -8.47 19.94
CA LYS A 118 18.92 -7.95 21.22
C LYS A 118 17.40 -7.83 21.26
N HIS A 119 16.73 -7.98 20.11
CA HIS A 119 15.29 -7.84 20.03
C HIS A 119 14.58 -9.06 20.63
N GLN A 120 13.59 -8.80 21.49
CA GLN A 120 12.77 -9.81 22.10
C GLN A 120 11.28 -9.47 21.96
N LEU A 121 10.48 -10.51 21.71
CA LEU A 121 9.03 -10.45 21.74
C LEU A 121 8.51 -11.14 23.01
N LEU A 122 7.79 -10.39 23.85
CA LEU A 122 7.12 -10.90 25.05
C LEU A 122 5.62 -11.14 24.79
N ILE A 123 5.13 -12.36 25.00
CA ILE A 123 3.70 -12.71 25.05
C ILE A 123 3.31 -13.01 26.50
N HIS A 124 2.39 -12.23 27.08
CA HIS A 124 2.01 -12.35 28.50
C HIS A 124 0.59 -11.87 28.81
N GLY A 125 0.23 -11.82 30.09
CA GLY A 125 -1.09 -11.38 30.58
C GLY A 125 -2.03 -12.54 30.87
N ALA A 126 -3.21 -12.54 30.23
CA ALA A 126 -4.23 -13.57 30.34
C ALA A 126 -3.85 -14.86 29.57
N VAL A 127 -2.71 -15.45 29.90
CA VAL A 127 -2.16 -16.69 29.35
C VAL A 127 -1.76 -17.64 30.50
N ASN A 128 -1.68 -18.96 30.23
CA ASN A 128 -1.17 -19.93 31.21
C ASN A 128 0.35 -20.10 31.11
N LYS A 129 0.94 -19.84 29.94
CA LYS A 129 2.39 -19.94 29.68
C LYS A 129 2.88 -18.62 29.06
N PRO A 130 3.37 -17.66 29.85
CA PRO A 130 4.07 -16.50 29.31
C PRO A 130 5.32 -16.93 28.51
N LEU A 131 5.59 -16.28 27.39
CA LEU A 131 6.66 -16.65 26.46
C LEU A 131 7.49 -15.43 26.08
N VAL A 132 8.80 -15.63 25.94
CA VAL A 132 9.73 -14.65 25.37
C VAL A 132 10.42 -15.31 24.18
N PHE A 133 10.44 -14.62 23.05
CA PHE A 133 11.08 -15.09 21.83
C PHE A 133 12.16 -14.11 21.40
N ASP A 134 13.34 -14.62 21.06
CA ASP A 134 14.31 -13.88 20.24
C ASP A 134 14.02 -14.11 18.75
N MET A 135 14.75 -13.39 17.89
CA MET A 135 14.58 -13.51 16.45
C MET A 135 15.02 -14.87 15.89
N GLU A 136 15.99 -15.55 16.51
CA GLU A 136 16.46 -16.87 16.06
C GLU A 136 15.37 -17.93 16.25
N VAL A 137 14.70 -17.91 17.40
CA VAL A 137 13.56 -18.78 17.70
C VAL A 137 12.42 -18.51 16.73
N LEU A 138 12.06 -17.25 16.49
CA LEU A 138 10.97 -16.89 15.58
C LEU A 138 11.23 -17.39 14.15
N LEU A 139 12.48 -17.33 13.68
CA LEU A 139 12.85 -17.81 12.34
C LEU A 139 12.65 -19.33 12.14
N ARG A 140 12.49 -20.12 13.22
CA ARG A 140 12.24 -21.56 13.14
C ARG A 140 10.77 -21.94 12.99
N TYR A 141 9.85 -20.99 13.17
CA TYR A 141 8.41 -21.27 13.04
C TYR A 141 8.00 -21.35 11.56
N PRO A 142 6.96 -22.15 11.24
CA PRO A 142 6.36 -22.13 9.91
C PRO A 142 5.82 -20.73 9.60
N MET A 143 6.12 -20.24 8.40
CA MET A 143 5.68 -18.94 7.93
C MET A 143 4.62 -19.07 6.84
N THR A 144 3.73 -18.08 6.78
CA THR A 144 2.78 -17.87 5.69
C THR A 144 3.02 -16.51 5.06
N SER A 145 2.53 -16.32 3.84
CA SER A 145 2.57 -15.06 3.11
C SER A 145 1.16 -14.52 2.92
N CYS A 146 0.97 -13.22 3.12
CA CYS A 146 -0.25 -12.53 2.73
C CYS A 146 0.06 -11.29 1.90
N LEU A 147 -0.64 -11.14 0.78
CA LEU A 147 -0.64 -9.91 0.00
C LEU A 147 -1.71 -8.97 0.56
N CYS A 148 -1.32 -7.83 1.13
CA CYS A 148 -2.30 -6.87 1.65
C CYS A 148 -1.87 -5.41 1.47
N PHE A 149 -2.88 -4.56 1.27
CA PHE A 149 -2.74 -3.11 1.44
C PHE A 149 -2.66 -2.77 2.92
N ILE A 150 -1.71 -1.89 3.27
CA ILE A 150 -1.74 -1.12 4.50
C ILE A 150 -2.15 0.29 4.10
N GLU A 151 -3.26 0.78 4.66
CA GLU A 151 -3.75 2.14 4.46
C GLU A 151 -3.82 2.87 5.80
N CYS A 152 -3.25 4.08 5.87
CA CYS A 152 -3.39 4.93 7.04
C CYS A 152 -4.84 5.42 7.19
N GLY A 153 -5.40 5.42 8.40
CA GLY A 153 -6.71 6.05 8.66
C GLY A 153 -6.76 7.56 8.32
N GLY A 154 -5.60 8.21 8.21
CA GLY A 154 -5.47 9.60 7.74
C GLY A 154 -5.32 9.76 6.22
N ASN A 155 -5.34 8.67 5.44
CA ASN A 155 -5.17 8.73 4.00
C ASN A 155 -6.31 9.56 3.38
N SER A 156 -5.97 10.42 2.42
CA SER A 156 -6.95 11.31 1.76
C SER A 156 -7.63 12.32 2.69
N ASN A 157 -7.02 12.64 3.83
CA ASN A 157 -7.54 13.71 4.72
C ASN A 157 -7.71 15.06 4.00
N ALA A 158 -6.98 15.30 2.91
CA ALA A 158 -7.08 16.49 2.08
C ALA A 158 -8.49 16.67 1.48
N ALA A 159 -9.25 15.58 1.31
CA ALA A 159 -10.64 15.62 0.83
C ALA A 159 -11.62 16.25 1.84
N TRP A 160 -11.23 16.34 3.11
CA TRP A 160 -12.06 16.96 4.16
C TRP A 160 -11.83 18.46 4.30
N ARG A 161 -10.95 19.06 3.49
CA ARG A 161 -10.75 20.50 3.49
C ARG A 161 -11.90 21.21 2.76
N GLU A 162 -12.22 22.42 3.19
CA GLU A 162 -13.24 23.27 2.56
C GLU A 162 -12.93 23.56 1.07
N HIS A 163 -11.65 23.66 0.73
CA HIS A 163 -11.19 23.88 -0.63
C HIS A 163 -10.46 22.65 -1.18
N PRO A 164 -10.87 22.13 -2.37
CA PRO A 164 -10.20 21.02 -3.00
C PRO A 164 -8.73 21.31 -3.28
N ILE A 165 -7.85 20.36 -2.95
CA ILE A 165 -6.44 20.42 -3.32
C ILE A 165 -6.24 19.67 -4.64
N GLN A 166 -5.64 20.36 -5.61
CA GLN A 166 -5.22 19.77 -6.87
C GLN A 166 -3.76 19.30 -6.76
N THR A 167 -3.55 17.99 -6.66
CA THR A 167 -2.21 17.38 -6.56
C THR A 167 -2.22 15.96 -7.12
N ALA A 168 -1.04 15.41 -7.39
CA ALA A 168 -0.87 14.07 -7.95
C ALA A 168 -1.57 13.00 -7.10
N ALA A 169 -2.03 11.92 -7.73
CA ALA A 169 -2.81 10.87 -7.07
C ALA A 169 -2.13 10.31 -5.81
N GLY A 170 -0.82 10.05 -5.85
CA GLY A 170 -0.02 9.61 -4.71
C GLY A 170 0.10 10.66 -3.61
N ASN A 171 0.22 11.93 -3.92
CA ASN A 171 0.26 12.98 -2.89
C ASN A 171 -1.06 13.10 -2.12
N PHE A 172 -2.17 12.74 -2.77
CA PHE A 172 -3.50 12.79 -2.16
C PHE A 172 -3.90 11.47 -1.46
N HIS A 173 -3.57 10.33 -2.07
CA HIS A 173 -4.05 9.00 -1.67
C HIS A 173 -2.93 8.00 -1.33
N GLY A 174 -1.68 8.43 -1.34
CA GLY A 174 -0.48 7.60 -1.19
C GLY A 174 -0.07 7.29 0.24
N MET A 175 -0.88 7.58 1.27
CA MET A 175 -0.70 6.93 2.58
C MET A 175 -1.24 5.50 2.56
N ALA A 176 -0.89 4.77 1.50
CA ALA A 176 -1.32 3.43 1.18
C ALA A 176 -0.22 2.73 0.40
N SER A 177 0.02 1.47 0.73
CA SER A 177 0.96 0.62 -0.01
C SER A 177 0.54 -0.82 0.10
N CYS A 178 0.80 -1.60 -0.94
CA CYS A 178 0.56 -3.04 -0.94
C CYS A 178 1.88 -3.78 -1.02
N SER A 179 2.02 -4.82 -0.22
CA SER A 179 3.22 -5.64 -0.18
C SER A 179 2.83 -7.06 0.17
N GLU A 180 3.62 -8.02 -0.30
CA GLU A 180 3.61 -9.36 0.26
C GLU A 180 4.33 -9.32 1.60
N TRP A 181 3.64 -9.78 2.65
CA TRP A 181 4.20 -9.89 3.99
C TRP A 181 4.33 -11.36 4.34
N THR A 182 5.53 -11.79 4.74
CA THR A 182 5.80 -13.17 5.13
C THR A 182 6.26 -13.25 6.57
N GLY A 183 5.64 -14.15 7.33
CA GLY A 183 5.91 -14.30 8.75
C GLY A 183 5.04 -15.35 9.41
N ILE A 184 5.03 -15.34 10.73
CA ILE A 184 4.42 -16.41 11.53
C ILE A 184 2.94 -16.09 11.75
N PRO A 185 2.00 -17.00 11.46
CA PRO A 185 0.61 -16.82 11.87
C PRO A 185 0.53 -16.61 13.39
N LEU A 186 -0.05 -15.49 13.81
CA LEU A 186 -0.05 -15.11 15.23
C LEU A 186 -0.77 -16.14 16.10
N SER A 187 -1.78 -16.80 15.55
CA SER A 187 -2.51 -17.91 16.18
C SER A 187 -1.61 -19.05 16.66
N VAL A 188 -0.50 -19.35 15.95
CA VAL A 188 0.46 -20.40 16.35
C VAL A 188 1.10 -20.06 17.70
N LEU A 189 1.59 -18.82 17.85
CA LEU A 189 2.25 -18.37 19.08
C LEU A 189 1.25 -18.20 20.23
N LEU A 190 0.03 -17.72 19.93
CA LEU A 190 -1.03 -17.60 20.93
C LEU A 190 -1.47 -18.99 21.45
N ASN A 191 -1.59 -19.99 20.57
CA ASN A 191 -1.89 -21.37 20.96
C ASN A 191 -0.80 -22.00 21.84
N GLU A 192 0.46 -21.63 21.62
CA GLU A 192 1.57 -22.07 22.47
C GLU A 192 1.52 -21.41 23.86
N SER A 193 1.15 -20.12 23.92
CA SER A 193 1.03 -19.38 25.18
C SER A 193 -0.13 -19.85 26.08
N LYS A 194 -1.07 -20.64 25.53
CA LYS A 194 -2.27 -21.13 26.21
C LYS A 194 -3.12 -19.98 26.75
N VAL A 195 -3.69 -19.19 25.84
CA VAL A 195 -4.58 -18.06 26.17
C VAL A 195 -5.74 -18.51 27.07
N LYS A 196 -5.99 -17.75 28.15
CA LYS A 196 -7.10 -18.00 29.10
C LYS A 196 -8.42 -17.56 28.47
N GLY A 197 -9.50 -18.31 28.70
CA GLY A 197 -10.82 -18.03 28.11
C GLY A 197 -11.44 -16.65 28.45
N ARG A 198 -10.93 -15.96 29.47
CA ARG A 198 -11.33 -14.59 29.83
C ARG A 198 -10.70 -13.50 28.93
N ALA A 199 -9.67 -13.84 28.14
CA ALA A 199 -9.03 -12.88 27.25
C ALA A 199 -9.98 -12.56 26.08
N LYS A 200 -10.10 -11.28 25.76
CA LYS A 200 -10.90 -10.75 24.64
C LYS A 200 -10.10 -9.81 23.75
N TRP A 201 -8.97 -9.32 24.24
CA TRP A 201 -8.13 -8.34 23.58
C TRP A 201 -6.67 -8.75 23.63
N LEU A 202 -5.95 -8.40 22.57
CA LEU A 202 -4.51 -8.46 22.44
C LEU A 202 -4.00 -7.03 22.30
N ILE A 203 -3.19 -6.57 23.25
CA ILE A 203 -2.57 -5.25 23.20
C ILE A 203 -1.18 -5.43 22.60
N ALA A 204 -1.00 -4.95 21.37
CA ALA A 204 0.28 -4.97 20.67
C ALA A 204 1.06 -3.69 20.99
N GLU A 205 2.37 -3.80 21.20
CA GLU A 205 3.23 -2.68 21.57
C GLU A 205 4.58 -2.69 20.83
N GLY A 206 4.93 -1.52 20.27
CA GLY A 206 6.19 -1.25 19.58
C GLY A 206 7.34 -0.90 20.53
N ALA A 207 8.57 -1.14 20.07
CA ALA A 207 9.80 -0.89 20.81
C ALA A 207 10.33 0.54 20.69
N ASP A 208 9.77 1.35 19.79
CA ASP A 208 10.16 2.74 19.64
C ASP A 208 9.71 3.59 20.84
N ALA A 209 10.30 4.77 21.00
CA ALA A 209 10.00 5.63 22.15
C ALA A 209 8.61 6.28 22.11
N SER A 210 7.85 6.16 21.01
CA SER A 210 6.41 6.45 21.05
C SER A 210 5.61 5.40 21.84
N VAL A 211 6.20 4.21 22.04
CA VAL A 211 5.57 3.04 22.67
C VAL A 211 4.20 2.81 22.06
N MET A 212 4.15 2.80 20.71
CA MET A 212 2.91 2.63 19.97
C MET A 212 2.18 1.39 20.50
N ASN A 213 1.01 1.58 21.10
CA ASN A 213 0.18 0.50 21.59
C ASN A 213 -1.26 0.63 21.09
N ILE A 214 -1.81 -0.51 20.69
CA ILE A 214 -3.16 -0.64 20.14
C ILE A 214 -3.77 -1.96 20.62
N SER A 215 -5.06 -1.92 20.91
CA SER A 215 -5.90 -3.06 21.25
C SER A 215 -6.50 -3.70 20.00
N ILE A 216 -6.20 -4.98 19.78
CA ILE A 216 -6.78 -5.81 18.73
C ILE A 216 -7.73 -6.81 19.38
N PRO A 217 -8.99 -6.95 18.92
CA PRO A 217 -9.85 -8.05 19.34
C PRO A 217 -9.15 -9.39 19.12
N LEU A 218 -9.19 -10.25 20.14
CA LEU A 218 -8.48 -11.52 20.13
C LEU A 218 -8.94 -12.42 18.96
N GLU A 219 -10.21 -12.33 18.59
CA GLU A 219 -10.77 -13.04 17.44
C GLU A 219 -10.04 -12.68 16.14
N LYS A 220 -9.87 -11.37 15.86
CA LYS A 220 -9.09 -10.91 14.71
C LYS A 220 -7.64 -11.39 14.76
N ALA A 221 -7.02 -11.36 15.95
CA ALA A 221 -5.65 -11.81 16.13
C ALA A 221 -5.45 -13.32 15.87
N LEU A 222 -6.49 -14.14 16.10
CA LEU A 222 -6.48 -15.58 15.87
C LEU A 222 -6.84 -15.97 14.43
N ASP A 223 -7.56 -15.10 13.72
CA ASP A 223 -8.05 -15.33 12.34
C ASP A 223 -6.92 -15.24 11.31
N ASP A 224 -6.39 -14.03 11.07
CA ASP A 224 -5.51 -13.77 9.91
C ASP A 224 -4.31 -12.86 10.21
N CYS A 225 -4.07 -12.50 11.46
CA CYS A 225 -2.89 -11.71 11.83
C CYS A 225 -1.59 -12.51 11.67
N ILE A 226 -0.55 -11.84 11.16
CA ILE A 226 0.80 -12.41 11.06
C ILE A 226 1.83 -11.53 11.78
N LEU A 227 2.84 -12.17 12.37
CA LEU A 227 4.06 -11.50 12.79
C LEU A 227 5.05 -11.53 11.63
N ALA A 228 5.05 -10.46 10.85
CA ALA A 228 5.84 -10.36 9.64
C ALA A 228 7.32 -10.10 9.94
N ILE A 229 8.16 -10.80 9.17
CA ILE A 229 9.62 -10.79 9.24
C ILE A 229 10.23 -10.37 7.89
N TYR A 230 9.51 -10.65 6.80
CA TYR A 230 9.86 -10.29 5.43
C TYR A 230 8.77 -9.41 4.79
N GLN A 231 9.20 -8.58 3.85
CA GLN A 231 8.37 -7.73 3.01
C GLN A 231 8.87 -7.84 1.56
N ASN A 232 7.99 -8.24 0.64
CA ASN A 232 8.31 -8.45 -0.78
C ASN A 232 9.58 -9.30 -1.00
N GLY A 233 9.67 -10.43 -0.28
CA GLY A 233 10.76 -11.41 -0.43
C GLY A 233 12.06 -11.11 0.33
N GLU A 234 12.27 -9.90 0.87
CA GLU A 234 13.46 -9.57 1.68
C GLU A 234 13.10 -9.20 3.13
N ARG A 235 14.12 -9.10 4.00
CA ARG A 235 13.91 -8.63 5.38
C ARG A 235 13.28 -7.24 5.38
N ILE A 236 12.33 -7.04 6.30
CA ILE A 236 11.62 -5.76 6.45
C ILE A 236 12.61 -4.60 6.57
N ARG A 237 12.32 -3.45 5.95
CA ARG A 237 13.15 -2.25 6.09
C ARG A 237 12.99 -1.61 7.48
N PRO A 238 14.02 -0.95 8.05
CA PRO A 238 13.93 -0.31 9.37
C PRO A 238 12.69 0.57 9.55
N GLU A 239 12.37 1.41 8.57
CA GLU A 239 11.21 2.30 8.58
C GLU A 239 9.87 1.56 8.59
N ASN A 240 9.85 0.33 8.08
CA ASN A 240 8.68 -0.53 7.99
C ASN A 240 8.57 -1.51 9.15
N GLY A 241 9.45 -1.47 10.15
CA GLY A 241 9.31 -2.22 11.39
C GLY A 241 10.32 -3.34 11.62
N TYR A 242 11.49 -3.31 10.98
CA TYR A 242 12.55 -4.29 11.24
C TYR A 242 12.89 -4.39 12.74
N PRO A 243 13.08 -5.59 13.32
CA PRO A 243 13.12 -6.89 12.66
C PRO A 243 11.78 -7.63 12.58
N LEU A 244 10.74 -7.09 13.22
CA LEU A 244 9.46 -7.75 13.44
C LEU A 244 8.31 -6.73 13.53
N ARG A 245 7.23 -6.97 12.80
CA ARG A 245 6.00 -6.17 12.91
C ARG A 245 4.75 -7.03 12.94
N LEU A 246 3.68 -6.48 13.50
CA LEU A 246 2.34 -7.02 13.33
C LEU A 246 1.75 -6.59 11.98
N ILE A 247 1.07 -7.51 11.31
CA ILE A 247 0.22 -7.27 10.15
C ILE A 247 -1.19 -7.71 10.47
N VAL A 248 -2.17 -6.84 10.23
CA VAL A 248 -3.59 -7.03 10.53
C VAL A 248 -4.41 -6.80 9.25
N PRO A 249 -4.52 -7.79 8.36
CA PRO A 249 -5.08 -7.59 7.02
C PRO A 249 -6.44 -6.89 7.03
N GLY A 250 -6.58 -5.87 6.18
CA GLY A 250 -7.81 -5.10 5.99
C GLY A 250 -8.12 -4.05 7.06
N TRP A 251 -7.29 -3.92 8.10
CA TRP A 251 -7.48 -2.94 9.15
C TRP A 251 -6.62 -1.70 8.94
N GLU A 252 -6.98 -0.60 9.60
CA GLU A 252 -6.27 0.67 9.50
C GLU A 252 -4.81 0.54 9.93
N GLY A 253 -3.93 1.28 9.27
CA GLY A 253 -2.48 1.07 9.35
C GLY A 253 -1.88 1.27 10.74
N VAL A 254 -2.56 1.96 11.67
CA VAL A 254 -2.09 2.07 13.07
C VAL A 254 -2.10 0.72 13.80
N THR A 255 -2.97 -0.20 13.39
CA THR A 255 -3.05 -1.55 13.98
C THR A 255 -1.87 -2.45 13.60
N HIS A 256 -1.15 -2.12 12.52
CA HIS A 256 0.04 -2.84 12.06
C HIS A 256 1.30 -2.39 12.83
N VAL A 257 1.32 -2.64 14.14
CA VAL A 257 2.37 -2.19 15.05
C VAL A 257 3.77 -2.61 14.58
N LYS A 258 4.63 -1.62 14.37
CA LYS A 258 6.03 -1.79 13.97
C LYS A 258 6.92 -2.04 15.17
N TRP A 259 8.10 -2.63 14.92
CA TRP A 259 9.13 -2.85 15.94
C TRP A 259 8.57 -3.62 17.15
N LEU A 260 7.73 -4.62 16.89
CA LEU A 260 6.85 -5.24 17.86
C LEU A 260 7.66 -5.91 18.98
N ARG A 261 7.52 -5.47 20.23
CA ARG A 261 8.22 -6.08 21.38
C ARG A 261 7.32 -6.79 22.36
N ARG A 262 6.01 -6.50 22.35
CA ARG A 262 5.11 -7.04 23.38
C ARG A 262 3.69 -7.25 22.87
N LEU A 263 3.12 -8.35 23.33
CA LEU A 263 1.76 -8.82 23.08
C LEU A 263 1.13 -9.17 24.42
N HIS A 264 0.22 -8.32 24.90
CA HIS A 264 -0.42 -8.46 26.21
C HIS A 264 -1.88 -8.87 26.07
N LEU A 265 -2.22 -10.07 26.54
CA LEU A 265 -3.58 -10.60 26.51
C LEU A 265 -4.39 -10.05 27.68
N SER A 266 -5.53 -9.44 27.40
CA SER A 266 -6.38 -8.75 28.36
C SER A 266 -7.87 -9.06 28.14
N ASN A 267 -8.69 -8.86 29.17
CA ASN A 267 -10.15 -8.91 29.08
C ASN A 267 -10.76 -7.59 28.55
N GLN A 268 -10.01 -6.50 28.56
CA GLN A 268 -10.43 -5.16 28.14
C GLN A 268 -9.37 -4.52 27.23
N PRO A 269 -9.76 -3.60 26.34
CA PRO A 269 -8.80 -2.80 25.58
C PRO A 269 -8.01 -1.90 26.54
N THR A 270 -6.84 -1.43 26.10
CA THR A 270 -5.99 -0.56 26.93
C THR A 270 -6.51 0.88 27.01
N MET A 271 -7.42 1.29 26.13
CA MET A 271 -7.93 2.65 25.99
C MET A 271 -6.80 3.69 25.89
N ALA A 272 -5.73 3.36 25.17
CA ALA A 272 -4.56 4.21 25.03
C ALA A 272 -4.83 5.46 24.18
N ARG A 273 -3.88 6.41 24.18
CA ARG A 273 -3.95 7.64 23.37
C ARG A 273 -4.30 7.35 21.90
N ASN A 274 -3.72 6.29 21.32
CA ASN A 274 -3.87 5.94 19.90
C ASN A 274 -5.18 5.23 19.55
N GLU A 275 -6.08 5.04 20.52
CA GLU A 275 -7.42 4.47 20.29
C GLU A 275 -8.52 5.26 21.05
N THR A 276 -8.17 6.44 21.57
CA THR A 276 -9.06 7.37 22.28
C THR A 276 -8.91 8.81 21.76
N SER A 277 -7.74 9.42 21.99
CA SER A 277 -7.43 10.80 21.54
C SER A 277 -7.13 10.87 20.04
N LYS A 278 -6.55 9.82 19.50
CA LYS A 278 -6.24 9.65 18.07
C LYS A 278 -6.97 8.42 17.54
N TYR A 279 -7.12 8.37 16.22
CA TYR A 279 -7.80 7.27 15.52
C TYR A 279 -9.24 7.06 16.02
N THR A 280 -9.90 8.19 16.30
CA THR A 280 -11.33 8.27 16.60
C THR A 280 -11.97 9.29 15.68
N GLU A 281 -13.18 9.00 15.22
CA GLU A 281 -13.88 9.80 14.22
C GLU A 281 -14.87 10.74 14.91
N LEU A 282 -14.60 12.05 14.88
CA LEU A 282 -15.55 13.04 15.40
C LEU A 282 -16.75 13.14 14.46
N LEU A 283 -17.93 12.88 14.99
CA LEU A 283 -19.20 12.98 14.26
C LEU A 283 -19.81 14.38 14.40
N PRO A 284 -20.71 14.80 13.49
CA PRO A 284 -21.41 16.09 13.60
C PRO A 284 -22.18 16.28 14.92
N SER A 285 -22.53 15.20 15.61
CA SER A 285 -23.19 15.24 16.92
C SER A 285 -22.27 15.63 18.08
N GLY A 286 -20.96 15.82 17.84
CA GLY A 286 -19.96 16.05 18.89
C GLY A 286 -19.53 14.79 19.65
N LYS A 287 -19.99 13.59 19.24
CA LYS A 287 -19.53 12.30 19.78
C LYS A 287 -18.47 11.73 18.85
N SER A 288 -17.55 10.92 19.39
CA SER A 288 -16.55 10.23 18.58
C SER A 288 -16.87 8.74 18.45
N ARG A 289 -16.68 8.19 17.24
CA ARG A 289 -16.63 6.74 17.02
C ARG A 289 -15.22 6.25 17.34
N GLN A 290 -15.13 5.18 18.12
CA GLN A 290 -13.87 4.49 18.44
C GLN A 290 -13.86 3.12 17.76
N PHE A 291 -12.67 2.54 17.61
CA PHE A 291 -12.50 1.18 17.10
C PHE A 291 -13.06 1.00 15.69
N THR A 292 -12.97 2.04 14.84
CA THR A 292 -13.25 1.94 13.41
C THR A 292 -12.06 1.29 12.71
N PHE A 293 -11.95 -0.02 12.85
CA PHE A 293 -10.75 -0.73 12.42
C PHE A 293 -10.69 -0.99 10.92
N VAL A 294 -11.80 -1.37 10.31
CA VAL A 294 -11.82 -1.88 8.93
C VAL A 294 -11.66 -0.72 7.95
N MET A 295 -10.69 -0.81 7.04
CA MET A 295 -10.60 0.10 5.90
C MET A 295 -11.66 -0.28 4.87
N GLU A 296 -12.62 0.61 4.63
CA GLU A 296 -13.72 0.35 3.69
C GLU A 296 -13.24 0.26 2.23
N ALA A 297 -14.14 -0.12 1.32
CA ALA A 297 -13.82 -0.15 -0.11
C ALA A 297 -13.39 1.24 -0.62
N LYS A 298 -12.26 1.30 -1.31
CA LYS A 298 -11.68 2.53 -1.84
C LYS A 298 -11.05 2.28 -3.20
N SER A 299 -11.06 3.30 -4.05
CA SER A 299 -10.41 3.28 -5.36
C SER A 299 -9.87 4.66 -5.74
N LEU A 300 -8.91 4.68 -6.65
CA LEU A 300 -8.40 5.90 -7.29
C LEU A 300 -7.95 5.61 -8.72
N ILE A 301 -7.99 6.63 -9.57
CA ILE A 301 -7.33 6.64 -10.88
C ILE A 301 -5.89 7.13 -10.66
N THR A 302 -4.90 6.32 -11.03
CA THR A 302 -3.48 6.68 -10.96
C THR A 302 -3.02 7.31 -12.26
N ASN A 303 -3.58 6.87 -13.40
CA ASN A 303 -3.28 7.42 -14.71
C ASN A 303 -4.53 7.44 -15.63
N PRO A 304 -4.81 8.55 -16.33
CA PRO A 304 -4.24 9.88 -16.11
C PRO A 304 -4.72 10.46 -14.77
N SER A 305 -3.83 11.12 -14.04
CA SER A 305 -4.16 11.86 -12.82
C SER A 305 -3.61 13.28 -12.87
N TYR A 306 -3.90 14.11 -11.86
CA TYR A 306 -3.46 15.50 -11.84
C TYR A 306 -1.94 15.60 -11.99
N GLY A 307 -1.49 16.45 -12.91
CA GLY A 307 -0.09 16.58 -13.32
C GLY A 307 0.23 15.89 -14.64
N HIS A 308 -0.54 14.87 -15.05
CA HIS A 308 -0.39 14.26 -16.37
C HIS A 308 -1.02 15.15 -17.45
N LYS A 309 -0.21 15.59 -18.40
CA LYS A 309 -0.67 16.36 -19.56
C LYS A 309 -0.99 15.43 -20.73
N LEU A 310 -2.20 15.53 -21.25
CA LEU A 310 -2.67 14.76 -22.41
C LEU A 310 -2.56 15.61 -23.68
N ASP A 311 -1.33 15.98 -24.04
CA ASP A 311 -1.05 17.00 -25.06
C ASP A 311 -1.31 16.54 -26.50
N LYS A 312 -1.51 15.23 -26.72
CA LYS A 312 -1.73 14.64 -28.05
C LYS A 312 -3.15 14.12 -28.16
N LYS A 313 -3.77 14.26 -29.33
CA LYS A 313 -5.02 13.52 -29.61
C LYS A 313 -4.68 12.04 -29.74
N GLY A 314 -5.52 11.17 -29.17
CA GLY A 314 -5.31 9.74 -29.26
C GLY A 314 -6.06 8.96 -28.21
N LEU A 315 -5.71 7.68 -28.11
CA LEU A 315 -6.21 6.79 -27.06
C LEU A 315 -5.30 6.91 -25.83
N TYR A 316 -5.93 7.06 -24.67
CA TYR A 316 -5.27 7.04 -23.38
C TYR A 316 -5.85 5.91 -22.55
N GLN A 317 -4.99 5.08 -21.98
CA GLN A 317 -5.40 4.08 -21.01
C GLN A 317 -5.74 4.77 -19.69
N ILE A 318 -6.86 4.37 -19.09
CA ILE A 318 -7.18 4.69 -17.71
C ILE A 318 -6.77 3.49 -16.87
N SER A 319 -5.92 3.71 -15.86
CA SER A 319 -5.50 2.73 -14.86
C SER A 319 -5.65 3.31 -13.46
N GLY A 320 -5.76 2.42 -12.48
CA GLY A 320 -6.04 2.78 -11.10
C GLY A 320 -5.94 1.59 -10.17
N LEU A 321 -6.11 1.86 -8.88
CA LEU A 321 -6.08 0.86 -7.82
C LEU A 321 -7.42 0.85 -7.11
N ALA A 322 -7.82 -0.33 -6.63
CA ALA A 322 -8.96 -0.50 -5.75
C ALA A 322 -8.64 -1.57 -4.69
N TRP A 323 -9.08 -1.34 -3.46
CA TRP A 323 -8.88 -2.27 -2.35
C TRP A 323 -10.04 -2.17 -1.35
N SER A 324 -10.18 -3.20 -0.51
CA SER A 324 -11.14 -3.23 0.58
C SER A 324 -10.61 -4.07 1.72
N GLY A 325 -10.79 -3.58 2.95
CA GLY A 325 -10.56 -4.36 4.16
C GLY A 325 -11.63 -5.41 4.45
N ARG A 326 -12.70 -5.46 3.64
CA ARG A 326 -13.77 -6.46 3.72
C ARG A 326 -13.61 -7.62 2.74
N GLY A 327 -12.51 -7.66 1.98
CA GLY A 327 -12.18 -8.75 1.07
C GLY A 327 -12.01 -8.31 -0.38
N LYS A 328 -12.31 -9.23 -1.30
CA LYS A 328 -12.00 -9.07 -2.73
C LYS A 328 -12.87 -8.00 -3.39
N ILE A 329 -12.26 -7.13 -4.19
CA ILE A 329 -12.97 -6.22 -5.09
C ILE A 329 -13.65 -7.05 -6.20
N VAL A 330 -14.95 -6.85 -6.36
CA VAL A 330 -15.76 -7.58 -7.36
C VAL A 330 -16.06 -6.75 -8.61
N LYS A 331 -16.03 -5.41 -8.49
CA LYS A 331 -16.37 -4.49 -9.58
C LYS A 331 -15.73 -3.12 -9.32
N VAL A 332 -15.28 -2.47 -10.39
CA VAL A 332 -14.91 -1.06 -10.43
C VAL A 332 -15.57 -0.43 -11.65
N GLU A 333 -16.15 0.75 -11.47
CA GLU A 333 -16.75 1.52 -12.57
C GLU A 333 -16.00 2.85 -12.73
N VAL A 334 -15.87 3.29 -13.97
CA VAL A 334 -15.17 4.52 -14.34
C VAL A 334 -16.12 5.42 -15.13
N SER A 335 -16.04 6.71 -14.84
CA SER A 335 -16.78 7.78 -15.54
C SER A 335 -15.79 8.79 -16.11
N ALA A 336 -16.07 9.28 -17.32
CA ALA A 336 -15.34 10.40 -17.94
C ALA A 336 -16.21 11.66 -18.15
N ASP A 337 -17.43 11.70 -17.59
CA ASP A 337 -18.37 12.82 -17.76
C ASP A 337 -18.88 13.40 -16.43
N GLY A 338 -18.11 13.21 -15.36
CA GLY A 338 -18.44 13.70 -14.02
C GLY A 338 -19.47 12.85 -13.26
N GLY A 339 -19.60 11.57 -13.62
CA GLY A 339 -20.43 10.59 -12.92
C GLY A 339 -21.84 10.43 -13.51
N LYS A 340 -22.09 10.97 -14.71
CA LYS A 340 -23.41 10.87 -15.37
C LYS A 340 -23.58 9.51 -16.03
N THR A 341 -22.51 8.94 -16.57
CA THR A 341 -22.50 7.60 -17.14
C THR A 341 -21.25 6.83 -16.70
N TRP A 342 -21.37 5.52 -16.64
CA TRP A 342 -20.35 4.64 -16.06
C TRP A 342 -20.08 3.45 -16.97
N ALA A 343 -18.81 3.06 -17.05
CA ALA A 343 -18.38 1.82 -17.70
C ALA A 343 -17.62 0.95 -16.71
N GLU A 344 -17.83 -0.36 -16.79
CA GLU A 344 -17.11 -1.33 -15.96
C GLU A 344 -15.65 -1.42 -16.40
N ALA A 345 -14.73 -1.26 -15.44
CA ALA A 345 -13.30 -1.47 -15.66
C ALA A 345 -12.95 -2.95 -15.50
N THR A 346 -11.95 -3.43 -16.24
CA THR A 346 -11.44 -4.79 -16.01
C THR A 346 -10.52 -4.81 -14.80
N LEU A 347 -10.84 -5.66 -13.83
CA LEU A 347 -9.93 -6.04 -12.75
C LEU A 347 -8.81 -6.93 -13.31
N GLN A 348 -7.56 -6.65 -12.93
CA GLN A 348 -6.37 -7.37 -13.38
C GLN A 348 -5.90 -8.38 -12.33
#